data_AF-A0A7C3IJJ8-F1
#
_entry.id   AF-A0A7C3IJJ8-F1
#
_cell.length_a   1.000
_cell.length_b   1.000
_cell.length_c   1.000
_cell.angle_alpha   90.00
_cell.angle_beta   90.00
_cell.angle_gamma   90.00
#
_symmetry.space_group_name_H-M   'P 1'
#
loop_
_entity.id
_entity.type
_entity.pdbx_description
1 polymer ?
#
loop_
_entity_poly.entity_id
_entity_poly.type
_entity_poly.pdbx_seq_one_letter_code
_entity_poly.pdbx_strand_id
1 'polypeptide(L)'
;MKISTVCLFVATLLVLAVISCGDDRPRFNADIEKPVHRSPSPAPSMADADPRTQDMVFIPAGEFVMGSIDKNVSEDEKPAHTVFINSFYIDRHEVTNSQYQKFIRATGHPAPCVDKPWAAPYNWHGTEYPEGKGDYPVVLVSWDDAQAYARWAGKRLPTEAEWEKAMRGNLVSKPYPFGDRLEMSHANFNKGFLRHNALQPVERFAPNGYGLYDMAGNVWEWCQDWYHESYYTISPSHNPAGPPEGVYRVLRGGAWVNDKEFLRCSQRGKNVPDGKSHIIGFRCALSVEEQRLNQPPSTPSALEKNLTAGTAHTPNERSR
;
A
#
# COMPACT_ATOMS: atom_id res chain seq x y z
N MET A 1 47.27 -11.36 67.56
CA MET A 1 48.66 -11.83 67.63
C MET A 1 49.25 -11.82 66.22
N LYS A 2 50.21 -10.92 65.95
CA LYS A 2 51.23 -10.84 64.86
C LYS A 2 50.72 -10.81 63.39
N ILE A 3 50.86 -9.69 62.62
CA ILE A 3 52.04 -9.18 61.86
C ILE A 3 52.35 -10.10 60.64
N SER A 4 52.58 -9.74 59.37
CA SER A 4 52.81 -8.49 58.59
C SER A 4 52.81 -8.82 57.08
N THR A 5 52.55 -7.80 56.24
CA THR A 5 53.27 -7.39 54.99
C THR A 5 53.38 -8.42 53.83
N VAL A 6 53.02 -8.10 52.57
CA VAL A 6 53.88 -7.40 51.58
C VAL A 6 53.03 -6.79 50.45
N CYS A 7 53.24 -5.49 50.23
CA CYS A 7 52.92 -4.75 49.01
C CYS A 7 53.98 -5.01 47.93
N LEU A 8 53.60 -5.05 46.65
CA LEU A 8 54.49 -4.58 45.59
C LEU A 8 53.69 -3.98 44.42
N PHE A 9 53.67 -2.65 44.39
CA PHE A 9 53.41 -1.84 43.22
C PHE A 9 54.65 -1.88 42.33
N VAL A 10 54.50 -2.05 41.02
CA VAL A 10 55.52 -1.67 40.04
C VAL A 10 54.84 -0.77 39.00
N ALA A 11 55.09 0.52 39.15
CA ALA A 11 54.87 1.53 38.13
C ALA A 11 56.18 1.70 37.34
N THR A 12 56.11 1.65 36.03
CA THR A 12 57.22 2.02 35.15
C THR A 12 56.81 3.22 34.31
N LEU A 13 57.37 4.37 34.68
CA LEU A 13 57.50 5.57 33.87
C LEU A 13 58.54 5.33 32.77
N LEU A 14 58.24 5.68 31.52
CA LEU A 14 59.27 6.04 30.55
C LEU A 14 58.84 7.30 29.80
N VAL A 15 59.72 8.30 29.84
CA VAL A 15 59.55 9.65 29.30
C VAL A 15 60.03 9.70 27.84
N LEU A 16 59.19 10.35 27.04
CA LEU A 16 59.37 11.05 25.75
C LEU A 16 60.78 11.10 25.11
N ALA A 17 60.83 10.71 23.84
CA ALA A 17 61.68 11.32 22.83
C ALA A 17 60.77 11.87 21.71
N VAL A 18 60.74 13.20 21.57
CA VAL A 18 60.04 13.90 20.49
C VAL A 18 61.03 14.02 19.33
N ILE A 19 60.76 13.31 18.23
CA ILE A 19 61.40 13.57 16.94
C ILE A 19 60.29 13.98 15.97
N SER A 20 60.30 15.26 15.62
CA SER A 20 59.50 15.84 14.56
C SER A 20 60.07 15.42 13.21
N CYS A 21 59.25 14.82 12.35
CA CYS A 21 59.48 14.74 10.91
C CYS A 21 58.14 14.57 10.19
N GLY A 22 57.81 15.57 9.36
CA GLY A 22 57.08 15.44 8.08
C GLY A 22 55.68 14.82 8.09
N ASP A 23 54.67 15.69 8.09
CA ASP A 23 53.28 15.37 7.77
C ASP A 23 53.12 15.26 6.24
N ASP A 24 53.03 14.05 5.69
CA ASP A 24 52.67 13.80 4.29
C ASP A 24 51.71 12.59 4.20
N ARG A 25 50.46 12.82 4.61
CA ARG A 25 49.34 11.93 4.23
C ARG A 25 48.23 12.73 3.56
N PRO A 26 47.74 12.29 2.38
CA PRO A 26 46.70 13.00 1.66
C PRO A 26 45.41 13.00 2.49
N ARG A 27 44.89 14.20 2.75
CA ARG A 27 43.55 14.40 3.33
C ARG A 27 42.52 13.96 2.29
N PHE A 28 41.99 12.75 2.43
CA PHE A 28 40.72 12.40 1.82
C PHE A 28 39.62 13.16 2.57
N ASN A 29 39.15 14.27 1.99
CA ASN A 29 37.87 14.86 2.35
C ASN A 29 36.80 13.84 1.95
N ALA A 30 36.34 13.05 2.91
CA ALA A 30 35.06 12.38 2.82
C ALA A 30 34.00 13.40 3.24
N ASP A 31 33.57 14.22 2.29
CA ASP A 31 32.28 14.89 2.38
C ASP A 31 31.21 13.80 2.27
N ILE A 32 30.88 13.18 3.40
CA ILE A 32 29.68 12.35 3.53
C ILE A 32 28.51 13.33 3.44
N GLU A 33 27.99 13.51 2.23
CA GLU A 33 26.71 14.19 2.03
C GLU A 33 25.67 13.54 2.95
N LYS A 34 25.08 14.35 3.84
CA LYS A 34 23.96 13.93 4.66
C LYS A 34 22.85 13.38 3.74
N PRO A 35 22.15 12.30 4.12
CA PRO A 35 21.04 11.80 3.34
C PRO A 35 20.04 12.94 3.12
N VAL A 36 19.83 13.32 1.86
CA VAL A 36 18.81 14.31 1.49
C VAL A 36 17.46 13.68 1.80
N HIS A 37 16.89 14.06 2.93
CA HIS A 37 15.51 13.75 3.29
C HIS A 37 14.63 14.50 2.29
N ARG A 38 14.37 13.92 1.12
CA ARG A 38 13.39 14.48 0.17
C ARG A 38 12.06 14.49 0.90
N SER A 39 11.51 15.68 1.14
CA SER A 39 10.15 15.81 1.65
C SER A 39 9.21 15.05 0.71
N PRO A 40 8.23 14.29 1.24
CA PRO A 40 7.27 13.59 0.39
C PRO A 40 6.58 14.60 -0.52
N SER A 41 6.48 14.28 -1.82
CA SER A 41 5.76 15.13 -2.77
C SER A 41 4.33 15.36 -2.27
N PRO A 42 3.83 16.61 -2.30
CA PRO A 42 2.44 16.89 -1.94
C PRO A 42 1.50 16.15 -2.90
N ALA A 43 0.31 15.78 -2.40
CA ALA A 43 -0.73 15.21 -3.22
C ALA A 43 -1.01 16.12 -4.45
N PRO A 44 -1.29 15.55 -5.63
CA PRO A 44 -1.59 16.35 -6.82
C PRO A 44 -2.77 17.29 -6.55
N SER A 45 -2.69 18.51 -7.08
CA SER A 45 -3.66 19.58 -6.79
C SER A 45 -5.08 19.18 -7.22
N MET A 46 -6.07 19.54 -6.39
CA MET A 46 -7.51 19.26 -6.55
C MET A 46 -8.17 19.82 -7.84
N ALA A 47 -7.44 20.58 -8.66
CA ALA A 47 -8.01 21.27 -9.82
C ALA A 47 -8.37 20.34 -11.01
N ASP A 48 -7.89 19.10 -11.04
CA ASP A 48 -8.17 18.09 -12.09
C ASP A 48 -8.41 16.68 -11.49
N ALA A 49 -9.25 16.58 -10.45
CA ALA A 49 -9.50 15.30 -9.77
C ALA A 49 -10.11 14.26 -10.73
N ASP A 50 -9.32 13.25 -11.08
CA ASP A 50 -9.76 12.09 -11.83
C ASP A 50 -10.97 11.45 -11.09
N PRO A 51 -12.14 11.30 -11.72
CA PRO A 51 -13.34 10.79 -11.04
C PRO A 51 -13.14 9.38 -10.45
N ARG A 52 -12.17 8.61 -10.96
CA ARG A 52 -11.80 7.30 -10.40
C ARG A 52 -11.23 7.39 -8.98
N THR A 53 -10.68 8.55 -8.61
CA THR A 53 -9.98 8.80 -7.33
C THR A 53 -10.88 9.35 -6.23
N GLN A 54 -12.16 9.63 -6.51
CA GLN A 54 -13.10 10.26 -5.56
C GLN A 54 -13.20 9.53 -4.21
N ASP A 55 -13.10 8.19 -4.23
CA ASP A 55 -13.16 7.33 -3.03
C ASP A 55 -11.80 6.65 -2.75
N MET A 56 -10.70 7.28 -3.16
CA MET A 56 -9.34 6.75 -2.98
C MET A 56 -8.48 7.69 -2.14
N VAL A 57 -7.50 7.11 -1.46
CA VAL A 57 -6.48 7.81 -0.70
C VAL A 57 -5.19 7.84 -1.52
N PHE A 58 -4.56 9.02 -1.63
CA PHE A 58 -3.23 9.16 -2.20
C PHE A 58 -2.17 8.69 -1.20
N ILE A 59 -1.35 7.72 -1.60
CA ILE A 59 -0.22 7.22 -0.83
C ILE A 59 1.06 7.79 -1.45
N PRO A 60 1.88 8.55 -0.70
CA PRO A 60 3.08 9.18 -1.23
C PRO A 60 4.16 8.15 -1.59
N ALA A 61 4.97 8.49 -2.59
CA ALA A 61 6.15 7.71 -2.92
C ALA A 61 7.13 7.66 -1.74
N GLY A 62 7.87 6.56 -1.59
CA GLY A 62 8.88 6.44 -0.55
C GLY A 62 9.14 5.01 -0.12
N GLU A 63 10.20 4.87 0.68
CA GLU A 63 10.64 3.60 1.24
C GLU A 63 9.84 3.21 2.48
N PHE A 64 9.69 1.91 2.68
CA PHE A 64 9.27 1.34 3.95
C PHE A 64 9.90 -0.04 4.16
N VAL A 65 9.90 -0.50 5.40
CA VAL A 65 10.32 -1.86 5.74
C VAL A 65 9.12 -2.80 5.58
N MET A 66 9.19 -3.68 4.57
CA MET A 66 8.20 -4.72 4.29
C MET A 66 8.54 -6.00 5.06
N GLY A 67 7.52 -6.70 5.56
CA GLY A 67 7.70 -7.88 6.40
C GLY A 67 8.00 -7.54 7.87
N SER A 68 8.57 -8.49 8.61
CA SER A 68 8.79 -8.35 10.05
C SER A 68 10.16 -8.86 10.52
N ILE A 69 10.69 -8.18 11.55
CA ILE A 69 11.88 -8.59 12.30
C ILE A 69 11.54 -9.42 13.55
N ASP A 70 10.26 -9.49 13.92
CA ASP A 70 9.81 -10.21 15.09
C ASP A 70 10.04 -11.73 14.88
N LYS A 71 10.57 -12.40 15.90
CA LYS A 71 10.83 -13.84 15.84
C LYS A 71 9.54 -14.66 15.89
N ASN A 72 8.46 -14.09 16.43
CA ASN A 72 7.17 -14.74 16.67
C ASN A 72 6.15 -14.55 15.53
N VAL A 73 6.60 -14.10 14.36
CA VAL A 73 5.81 -14.07 13.12
C VAL A 73 6.08 -15.31 12.26
N SER A 74 5.20 -15.58 11.29
CA SER A 74 5.39 -16.69 10.36
C SER A 74 6.65 -16.51 9.51
N GLU A 75 7.24 -17.62 9.05
CA GLU A 75 8.48 -17.59 8.26
C GLU A 75 8.32 -16.85 6.92
N ASP A 76 7.14 -16.89 6.33
CA ASP A 76 6.84 -16.18 5.08
C ASP A 76 6.62 -14.68 5.26
N GLU A 77 6.55 -14.18 6.50
CA GLU A 77 6.59 -12.75 6.84
C GLU A 77 8.03 -12.20 6.93
N LYS A 78 9.04 -13.08 6.77
CA LYS A 78 10.48 -12.79 6.88
C LYS A 78 11.18 -13.00 5.52
N PRO A 79 12.35 -12.39 5.30
CA PRO A 79 12.96 -11.35 6.12
C PRO A 79 12.25 -10.00 5.98
N ALA A 80 12.37 -9.16 7.00
CA ALA A 80 12.13 -7.74 6.82
C ALA A 80 13.14 -7.16 5.81
N HIS A 81 12.66 -6.40 4.83
CA HIS A 81 13.49 -5.81 3.78
C HIS A 81 12.92 -4.44 3.36
N THR A 82 13.80 -3.52 3.00
CA THR A 82 13.41 -2.17 2.56
C THR A 82 12.98 -2.20 1.11
N VAL A 83 11.81 -1.65 0.80
CA VAL A 83 11.31 -1.48 -0.55
C VAL A 83 10.85 -0.04 -0.78
N PHE A 84 11.13 0.49 -1.96
CA PHE A 84 10.60 1.75 -2.45
C PHE A 84 9.32 1.50 -3.24
N ILE A 85 8.26 2.25 -2.93
CA ILE A 85 6.99 2.23 -3.65
C ILE A 85 6.72 3.62 -4.20
N ASN A 86 6.40 3.71 -5.50
CA ASN A 86 5.99 4.96 -6.14
C ASN A 86 4.70 5.51 -5.50
N SER A 87 4.32 6.73 -5.87
CA SER A 87 3.01 7.23 -5.44
C SER A 87 1.88 6.52 -6.19
N PHE A 88 0.81 6.21 -5.48
CA PHE A 88 -0.38 5.57 -6.03
C PHE A 88 -1.61 6.00 -5.24
N TYR A 89 -2.78 5.74 -5.80
CA TYR A 89 -4.04 5.81 -5.07
C TYR A 89 -4.48 4.41 -4.68
N ILE A 90 -5.13 4.27 -3.53
CA ILE A 90 -5.78 3.02 -3.10
C ILE A 90 -7.16 3.33 -2.51
N ASP A 91 -8.13 2.46 -2.77
CA ASP A 91 -9.50 2.62 -2.28
C ASP A 91 -9.51 2.75 -0.76
N ARG A 92 -10.27 3.73 -0.26
CA ARG A 92 -10.35 4.05 1.16
C ARG A 92 -10.93 2.91 2.01
N HIS A 93 -11.77 2.05 1.41
CA HIS A 93 -12.44 0.91 2.03
C HIS A 93 -12.52 -0.27 1.05
N GLU A 94 -12.91 -1.48 1.49
CA GLU A 94 -13.12 -2.61 0.57
C GLU A 94 -14.26 -2.33 -0.42
N VAL A 95 -14.24 -2.93 -1.61
CA VAL A 95 -15.33 -2.77 -2.59
C VAL A 95 -16.63 -3.28 -1.98
N THR A 96 -17.65 -2.42 -1.96
CA THR A 96 -18.95 -2.74 -1.37
C THR A 96 -19.85 -3.52 -2.32
N ASN A 97 -20.86 -4.20 -1.78
CA ASN A 97 -21.89 -4.85 -2.59
C ASN A 97 -22.58 -3.87 -3.55
N SER A 98 -22.90 -2.65 -3.11
CA SER A 98 -23.55 -1.66 -3.97
C SER A 98 -22.65 -1.20 -5.13
N GLN A 99 -21.34 -1.10 -4.91
CA GLN A 99 -20.37 -0.81 -5.97
C GLN A 99 -20.24 -1.99 -6.94
N TYR A 100 -20.09 -3.21 -6.42
CA TYR A 100 -20.01 -4.42 -7.25
C TYR A 100 -21.30 -4.69 -8.04
N GLN A 101 -22.47 -4.32 -7.49
CA GLN A 101 -23.75 -4.43 -8.19
C GLN A 101 -23.77 -3.60 -9.48
N LYS A 102 -23.20 -2.39 -9.45
CA LYS A 102 -23.08 -1.53 -10.65
C LYS A 102 -22.28 -2.24 -11.74
N PHE A 103 -21.18 -2.91 -11.36
CA PHE A 103 -20.35 -3.69 -12.29
C PHE A 103 -21.12 -4.83 -12.94
N ILE A 104 -21.77 -5.71 -12.16
CA ILE A 104 -22.46 -6.87 -12.73
C ILE A 104 -23.67 -6.46 -13.58
N ARG A 105 -24.38 -5.38 -13.20
CA ARG A 105 -25.50 -4.85 -13.99
C ARG A 105 -25.03 -4.22 -15.30
N ALA A 106 -23.86 -3.56 -15.29
CA ALA A 106 -23.31 -2.92 -16.49
C ALA A 106 -22.70 -3.92 -17.49
N THR A 107 -22.17 -5.05 -17.00
CA THR A 107 -21.36 -5.98 -17.81
C THR A 107 -22.01 -7.34 -18.04
N GLY A 108 -23.01 -7.71 -17.23
CA GLY A 108 -23.53 -9.08 -17.20
C GLY A 108 -22.60 -10.08 -16.52
N HIS A 109 -21.56 -9.62 -15.80
CA HIS A 109 -20.66 -10.49 -15.05
C HIS A 109 -21.42 -11.33 -13.99
N PRO A 110 -21.08 -12.61 -13.77
CA PRO A 110 -21.80 -13.46 -12.82
C PRO A 110 -21.86 -12.88 -11.40
N ALA A 111 -23.05 -12.95 -10.79
CA ALA A 111 -23.24 -12.52 -9.42
C ALA A 111 -22.54 -13.48 -8.42
N PRO A 112 -22.04 -12.97 -7.28
CA PRO A 112 -21.43 -13.81 -6.25
C PRO A 112 -22.42 -14.82 -5.67
N CYS A 113 -22.20 -16.10 -5.95
CA CYS A 113 -23.02 -17.19 -5.42
C CYS A 113 -22.20 -18.48 -5.35
N VAL A 114 -22.29 -19.19 -4.22
CA VAL A 114 -21.65 -20.48 -3.98
C VAL A 114 -22.68 -21.43 -3.36
N ASP A 115 -22.87 -22.61 -3.96
CA ASP A 115 -23.80 -23.63 -3.48
C ASP A 115 -23.23 -24.42 -2.29
N LYS A 116 -23.09 -23.73 -1.16
CA LYS A 116 -22.64 -24.29 0.13
C LYS A 116 -23.38 -23.62 1.29
N PRO A 117 -23.71 -24.36 2.38
CA PRO A 117 -24.42 -23.79 3.54
C PRO A 117 -23.72 -22.58 4.18
N TRP A 118 -22.39 -22.57 4.23
CA TRP A 118 -21.61 -21.46 4.80
C TRP A 118 -21.68 -20.18 3.95
N ALA A 119 -22.01 -20.28 2.66
CA ALA A 119 -22.12 -19.16 1.74
C ALA A 119 -23.53 -18.59 1.67
N ALA A 120 -24.55 -19.37 2.06
CA ALA A 120 -25.96 -19.03 1.89
C ALA A 120 -26.34 -17.61 2.38
N PRO A 121 -25.86 -17.12 3.55
CA PRO A 121 -26.17 -15.76 4.00
C PRO A 121 -25.57 -14.63 3.14
N TYR A 122 -24.61 -14.94 2.28
CA TYR A 122 -23.85 -13.99 1.46
C TYR A 122 -24.15 -14.14 -0.04
N ASN A 123 -24.90 -15.18 -0.43
CA ASN A 123 -25.24 -15.43 -1.82
C ASN A 123 -26.17 -14.34 -2.36
N TRP A 124 -25.91 -13.91 -3.59
CA TRP A 124 -26.75 -12.99 -4.32
C TRP A 124 -27.90 -13.74 -5.02
N HIS A 125 -29.02 -13.05 -5.21
CA HIS A 125 -30.17 -13.56 -5.96
C HIS A 125 -30.38 -12.74 -7.23
N GLY A 126 -30.02 -13.32 -8.38
CA GLY A 126 -29.96 -12.57 -9.64
C GLY A 126 -28.89 -11.48 -9.55
N THR A 127 -29.28 -10.23 -9.77
CA THR A 127 -28.38 -9.07 -9.60
C THR A 127 -28.47 -8.43 -8.21
N GLU A 128 -29.25 -8.99 -7.28
CA GLU A 128 -29.47 -8.40 -5.97
C GLU A 128 -28.56 -9.03 -4.91
N TYR A 129 -27.82 -8.18 -4.20
CA TYR A 129 -27.08 -8.59 -3.00
C TYR A 129 -28.03 -8.86 -1.82
N PRO A 130 -27.58 -9.53 -0.75
CA PRO A 130 -28.41 -9.78 0.43
C PRO A 130 -29.01 -8.48 1.00
N GLU A 131 -30.30 -8.52 1.34
CA GLU A 131 -31.06 -7.33 1.76
C GLU A 131 -30.36 -6.54 2.88
N GLY A 132 -30.29 -5.22 2.72
CA GLY A 132 -29.67 -4.32 3.69
C GLY A 132 -28.14 -4.42 3.78
N LYS A 133 -27.46 -5.04 2.81
CA LYS A 133 -26.00 -5.22 2.80
C LYS A 133 -25.25 -4.37 1.77
N GLY A 134 -25.83 -3.27 1.29
CA GLY A 134 -25.25 -2.45 0.22
C GLY A 134 -23.90 -1.82 0.56
N ASP A 135 -23.66 -1.53 1.83
CA ASP A 135 -22.43 -0.95 2.42
C ASP A 135 -21.50 -2.00 3.04
N TYR A 136 -21.77 -3.30 2.84
CA TYR A 136 -20.87 -4.37 3.28
C TYR A 136 -19.87 -4.70 2.17
N PRO A 137 -18.66 -5.16 2.50
CA PRO A 137 -17.71 -5.61 1.49
C PRO A 137 -18.32 -6.75 0.68
N VAL A 138 -18.10 -6.73 -0.63
CA VAL A 138 -18.45 -7.86 -1.49
C VAL A 138 -17.55 -9.05 -1.14
N VAL A 139 -18.17 -10.21 -0.94
CA VAL A 139 -17.50 -11.48 -0.66
C VAL A 139 -17.97 -12.55 -1.65
N LEU A 140 -17.43 -13.77 -1.56
CA LEU A 140 -17.67 -14.84 -2.54
C LEU A 140 -17.17 -14.48 -3.96
N VAL A 141 -16.17 -13.60 -4.03
CA VAL A 141 -15.49 -13.19 -5.26
C VAL A 141 -14.13 -13.87 -5.35
N SER A 142 -13.82 -14.38 -6.52
CA SER A 142 -12.48 -14.91 -6.82
C SER A 142 -11.50 -13.77 -7.10
N TRP A 143 -10.22 -14.08 -7.27
CA TRP A 143 -9.24 -13.11 -7.72
C TRP A 143 -9.55 -12.61 -9.14
N ASP A 144 -10.04 -13.49 -10.02
CA ASP A 144 -10.44 -13.13 -11.38
C ASP A 144 -11.65 -12.19 -11.39
N ASP A 145 -12.64 -12.43 -10.50
CA ASP A 145 -13.78 -11.55 -10.29
C ASP A 145 -13.33 -10.14 -9.84
N ALA A 146 -12.44 -10.10 -8.84
CA ALA A 146 -11.87 -8.85 -8.31
C ALA A 146 -11.08 -8.08 -9.39
N GLN A 147 -10.31 -8.79 -10.21
CA GLN A 147 -9.56 -8.20 -11.31
C GLN A 147 -10.46 -7.70 -12.44
N ALA A 148 -11.54 -8.42 -12.77
CA ALA A 148 -12.53 -7.99 -13.76
C ALA A 148 -13.22 -6.70 -13.31
N TYR A 149 -13.66 -6.63 -12.05
CA TYR A 149 -14.21 -5.42 -11.46
C TYR A 149 -13.21 -4.26 -11.53
N ALA A 150 -11.97 -4.48 -11.09
CA ALA A 150 -10.96 -3.42 -11.04
C ALA A 150 -10.71 -2.83 -12.42
N ARG A 151 -10.59 -3.68 -13.46
CA ARG A 151 -10.45 -3.24 -14.86
C ARG A 151 -11.65 -2.44 -15.34
N TRP A 152 -12.88 -2.92 -15.07
CA TRP A 152 -14.10 -2.21 -15.44
C TRP A 152 -14.18 -0.82 -14.77
N ALA A 153 -13.75 -0.71 -13.52
CA ALA A 153 -13.68 0.55 -12.79
C ALA A 153 -12.52 1.48 -13.25
N GLY A 154 -11.70 1.05 -14.22
CA GLY A 154 -10.53 1.79 -14.68
C GLY A 154 -9.39 1.83 -13.66
N LYS A 155 -9.33 0.82 -12.77
CA LYS A 155 -8.38 0.63 -11.67
C LYS A 155 -7.60 -0.70 -11.86
N ARG A 156 -6.88 -1.12 -10.83
CA ARG A 156 -6.22 -2.44 -10.70
C ARG A 156 -6.31 -2.95 -9.26
N LEU A 157 -5.84 -4.18 -9.00
CA LEU A 157 -5.57 -4.61 -7.63
C LEU A 157 -4.24 -3.97 -7.15
N PRO A 158 -4.08 -3.71 -5.84
CA PRO A 158 -2.79 -3.30 -5.28
C PRO A 158 -1.78 -4.44 -5.38
N THR A 159 -0.49 -4.10 -5.48
CA THR A 159 0.54 -5.10 -5.17
C THR A 159 0.55 -5.40 -3.66
N GLU A 160 1.12 -6.54 -3.27
CA GLU A 160 1.28 -6.91 -1.87
C GLU A 160 2.04 -5.83 -1.09
N ALA A 161 3.07 -5.24 -1.71
CA ALA A 161 3.89 -4.20 -1.09
C ALA A 161 3.17 -2.85 -0.99
N GLU A 162 2.40 -2.46 -2.02
CA GLU A 162 1.53 -1.29 -1.94
C GLU A 162 0.51 -1.44 -0.83
N TRP A 163 -0.13 -2.62 -0.73
CA TRP A 163 -1.13 -2.91 0.29
C TRP A 163 -0.52 -2.84 1.70
N GLU A 164 0.65 -3.44 1.93
CA GLU A 164 1.31 -3.38 3.24
C GLU A 164 1.74 -1.96 3.62
N LYS A 165 2.30 -1.20 2.67
CA LYS A 165 2.64 0.22 2.89
C LYS A 165 1.40 1.02 3.28
N ALA A 166 0.29 0.81 2.57
CA ALA A 166 -0.99 1.44 2.84
C ALA A 166 -1.53 1.06 4.22
N MET A 167 -1.49 -0.22 4.59
CA MET A 167 -1.94 -0.70 5.90
C MET A 167 -1.13 -0.07 7.04
N ARG A 168 0.19 0.05 6.90
CA ARG A 168 1.05 0.61 7.95
C ARG A 168 0.71 2.05 8.33
N GLY A 169 0.02 2.81 7.48
CA GLY A 169 -0.56 4.10 7.87
C GLY A 169 0.47 5.11 8.39
N ASN A 170 1.65 5.15 7.77
CA ASN A 170 2.82 5.96 8.17
C ASN A 170 3.50 5.56 9.50
N LEU A 171 3.13 4.42 10.09
CA LEU A 171 3.81 3.87 11.26
C LEU A 171 5.00 2.99 10.86
N VAL A 172 6.13 3.18 11.55
CA VAL A 172 7.35 2.42 11.33
C VAL A 172 7.43 1.25 12.31
N SER A 173 7.65 0.04 11.79
CA SER A 173 7.90 -1.18 12.57
C SER A 173 6.82 -1.50 13.62
N LYS A 174 5.57 -1.12 13.36
CA LYS A 174 4.42 -1.50 14.19
C LYS A 174 3.74 -2.76 13.66
N PRO A 175 3.28 -3.65 14.55
CA PRO A 175 2.58 -4.87 14.16
C PRO A 175 1.18 -4.60 13.63
N TYR A 176 0.54 -3.49 14.01
CA TYR A 176 -0.82 -3.13 13.60
C TYR A 176 -0.90 -1.70 13.06
N PRO A 177 -1.92 -1.38 12.24
CA PRO A 177 -2.15 -0.03 11.71
C PRO A 177 -2.41 1.04 12.80
N PHE A 178 -2.63 0.60 14.04
CA PHE A 178 -2.92 1.43 15.21
C PHE A 178 -1.78 1.43 16.24
N GLY A 179 -0.62 0.83 15.92
CA GLY A 179 0.54 0.73 16.81
C GLY A 179 0.80 -0.69 17.31
N ASP A 180 1.17 -0.82 18.58
CA ASP A 180 1.64 -2.09 19.16
C ASP A 180 0.51 -3.04 19.61
N ARG A 181 -0.73 -2.53 19.71
CA ARG A 181 -1.87 -3.28 20.23
C ARG A 181 -3.05 -3.21 19.28
N LEU A 182 -3.77 -4.32 19.20
CA LEU A 182 -5.04 -4.43 18.51
C LEU A 182 -6.14 -4.73 19.54
N GLU A 183 -7.19 -3.93 19.53
CA GLU A 183 -8.33 -4.03 20.43
C GLU A 183 -9.61 -4.20 19.61
N MET A 184 -10.66 -4.74 20.23
CA MET A 184 -11.95 -5.03 19.56
C MET A 184 -12.67 -3.76 19.04
N SER A 185 -12.27 -2.59 19.52
CA SER A 185 -12.74 -1.27 19.06
C SER A 185 -12.04 -0.78 17.79
N HIS A 186 -10.95 -1.43 17.37
CA HIS A 186 -10.15 -1.00 16.22
C HIS A 186 -10.52 -1.72 14.92
N ALA A 187 -11.05 -2.94 15.00
CA ALA A 187 -11.22 -3.83 13.85
C ALA A 187 -12.28 -4.88 14.10
N ASN A 188 -12.82 -5.45 13.01
CA ASN A 188 -13.69 -6.62 13.08
C ASN A 188 -12.87 -7.92 13.02
N PHE A 189 -12.72 -8.62 14.16
CA PHE A 189 -12.00 -9.90 14.26
C PHE A 189 -12.48 -10.76 15.43
N ASN A 190 -11.98 -12.00 15.50
CA ASN A 190 -12.25 -12.99 16.55
C ASN A 190 -13.75 -13.13 16.88
N LYS A 191 -14.59 -13.26 15.84
CA LYS A 191 -16.03 -13.53 16.04
C LYS A 191 -16.36 -15.03 16.06
N GLY A 192 -15.41 -15.90 15.72
CA GLY A 192 -15.59 -17.35 15.70
C GLY A 192 -16.42 -17.84 14.51
N PHE A 193 -16.03 -18.97 13.92
CA PHE A 193 -16.56 -19.45 12.64
C PHE A 193 -18.09 -19.70 12.63
N LEU A 194 -18.67 -20.06 13.77
CA LEU A 194 -20.11 -20.36 13.89
C LEU A 194 -21.00 -19.12 14.02
N ARG A 195 -20.43 -17.91 14.14
CA ARG A 195 -21.24 -16.69 14.17
C ARG A 195 -21.66 -16.31 12.75
N HIS A 196 -22.85 -16.73 12.38
CA HIS A 196 -23.53 -16.20 11.20
C HIS A 196 -23.64 -14.67 11.28
N ASN A 197 -23.40 -13.98 10.17
CA ASN A 197 -23.55 -12.52 10.04
C ASN A 197 -22.54 -11.67 10.86
N ALA A 198 -21.31 -12.15 11.03
CA ALA A 198 -20.23 -11.43 11.73
C ALA A 198 -19.52 -10.35 10.90
N LEU A 199 -19.72 -10.36 9.57
CA LEU A 199 -19.25 -9.31 8.67
C LEU A 199 -19.83 -7.94 9.08
N GLN A 200 -19.07 -6.87 8.90
CA GLN A 200 -19.50 -5.50 9.24
C GLN A 200 -19.57 -4.63 7.98
N PRO A 201 -20.38 -3.57 7.97
CA PRO A 201 -20.31 -2.57 6.91
C PRO A 201 -18.92 -1.94 6.89
N VAL A 202 -18.50 -1.50 5.71
CA VAL A 202 -17.24 -0.77 5.56
C VAL A 202 -17.28 0.53 6.36
N GLU A 203 -16.12 1.01 6.77
CA GLU A 203 -15.94 2.24 7.55
C GLU A 203 -16.59 2.24 8.93
N ARG A 204 -16.84 1.06 9.49
CA ARG A 204 -17.39 0.93 10.84
C ARG A 204 -16.38 1.37 11.92
N PHE A 205 -15.09 1.16 11.68
CA PHE A 205 -14.01 1.44 12.62
C PHE A 205 -13.19 2.66 12.20
N ALA A 206 -12.35 3.17 13.09
CA ALA A 206 -11.50 4.33 12.78
C ALA A 206 -10.48 3.99 11.67
N PRO A 207 -10.18 4.93 10.76
CA PRO A 207 -9.17 4.72 9.74
C PRO A 207 -7.75 4.75 10.32
N ASN A 208 -6.78 4.21 9.58
CA ASN A 208 -5.36 4.32 9.93
C ASN A 208 -4.79 5.74 9.63
N GLY A 209 -3.49 5.93 9.83
CA GLY A 209 -2.84 7.23 9.63
C GLY A 209 -2.85 7.79 8.20
N TYR A 210 -3.23 7.00 7.19
CA TYR A 210 -3.47 7.47 5.82
C TYR A 210 -4.94 7.75 5.51
N GLY A 211 -5.88 7.44 6.41
CA GLY A 211 -7.31 7.56 6.13
C GLY A 211 -7.93 6.31 5.51
N LEU A 212 -7.26 5.15 5.61
CA LEU A 212 -7.76 3.87 5.11
C LEU A 212 -8.53 3.11 6.20
N TYR A 213 -9.71 2.64 5.85
CA TYR A 213 -10.60 1.88 6.71
C TYR A 213 -10.41 0.38 6.54
N ASP A 214 -10.65 -0.35 7.62
CA ASP A 214 -10.77 -1.81 7.64
C ASP A 214 -9.55 -2.57 7.07
N MET A 215 -8.37 -1.93 7.08
CA MET A 215 -7.11 -2.59 6.65
C MET A 215 -6.71 -3.76 7.56
N ALA A 216 -7.30 -3.88 8.75
CA ALA A 216 -7.12 -5.02 9.65
C ALA A 216 -8.47 -5.67 9.91
N GLY A 217 -8.64 -6.93 9.53
CA GLY A 217 -9.85 -7.69 9.76
C GLY A 217 -10.94 -7.41 8.73
N ASN A 218 -12.19 -7.64 9.15
CA ASN A 218 -13.37 -7.67 8.28
C ASN A 218 -13.27 -8.75 7.20
N VAL A 219 -12.54 -8.55 6.11
CA VAL A 219 -12.27 -9.58 5.09
C VAL A 219 -10.80 -9.61 4.70
N TRP A 220 -10.32 -10.79 4.32
CA TRP A 220 -9.07 -10.90 3.56
C TRP A 220 -9.22 -10.18 2.23
N GLU A 221 -8.15 -9.54 1.77
CA GLU A 221 -8.17 -8.76 0.54
C GLU A 221 -7.20 -9.31 -0.51
N TRP A 222 -7.72 -9.57 -1.72
CA TRP A 222 -6.91 -9.96 -2.86
C TRP A 222 -5.89 -8.90 -3.26
N CYS A 223 -4.63 -9.32 -3.43
CA CYS A 223 -3.56 -8.54 -4.06
C CYS A 223 -3.24 -9.07 -5.46
N GLN A 224 -2.54 -8.27 -6.26
CA GLN A 224 -2.17 -8.63 -7.63
C GLN A 224 -1.16 -9.80 -7.68
N ASP A 225 -0.30 -9.90 -6.69
CA ASP A 225 0.88 -10.76 -6.66
C ASP A 225 0.52 -12.25 -6.65
N TRP A 226 1.33 -13.04 -7.36
CA TRP A 226 1.45 -14.45 -7.05
C TRP A 226 2.10 -14.62 -5.67
N TYR A 227 1.67 -15.59 -4.89
CA TYR A 227 2.25 -15.90 -3.60
C TYR A 227 3.42 -16.87 -3.78
N HIS A 228 4.52 -16.57 -3.10
CA HIS A 228 5.59 -17.52 -2.83
C HIS A 228 6.14 -17.25 -1.42
N GLU A 229 6.41 -18.31 -0.66
CA GLU A 229 6.79 -18.21 0.76
C GLU A 229 8.14 -17.51 0.94
N SER A 230 9.13 -17.83 0.10
CA SER A 230 10.47 -17.24 0.17
C SER A 230 10.63 -15.96 -0.65
N TYR A 231 9.56 -15.37 -1.21
CA TYR A 231 9.70 -14.24 -2.15
C TYR A 231 10.46 -13.05 -1.53
N TYR A 232 10.29 -12.79 -0.23
CA TYR A 232 10.95 -11.67 0.45
C TYR A 232 12.48 -11.80 0.45
N THR A 233 13.04 -13.00 0.29
CA THR A 233 14.50 -13.21 0.18
C THR A 233 15.11 -12.73 -1.14
N ILE A 234 14.28 -12.59 -2.18
CA ILE A 234 14.69 -12.22 -3.55
C ILE A 234 13.90 -11.01 -4.07
N SER A 235 13.12 -10.37 -3.20
CA SER A 235 12.25 -9.25 -3.55
C SER A 235 13.08 -8.08 -4.10
N PRO A 236 12.74 -7.52 -5.27
CA PRO A 236 13.40 -6.33 -5.76
C PRO A 236 13.11 -5.14 -4.85
N SER A 237 14.07 -4.24 -4.71
CA SER A 237 13.94 -3.08 -3.82
C SER A 237 13.01 -1.98 -4.33
N HIS A 238 12.52 -2.06 -5.58
CA HIS A 238 11.71 -1.00 -6.19
C HIS A 238 10.45 -1.57 -6.84
N ASN A 239 9.28 -1.16 -6.34
CA ASN A 239 7.94 -1.61 -6.75
C ASN A 239 7.84 -3.13 -6.99
N PRO A 240 8.13 -3.98 -5.98
CA PRO A 240 7.98 -5.42 -6.11
C PRO A 240 6.53 -5.80 -6.46
N ALA A 241 6.40 -6.80 -7.34
CA ALA A 241 5.12 -7.24 -7.91
C ALA A 241 4.89 -8.75 -7.76
N GLY A 242 5.66 -9.40 -6.88
CA GLY A 242 5.63 -10.84 -6.69
C GLY A 242 6.48 -11.60 -7.72
N PRO A 243 6.52 -12.94 -7.62
CA PRO A 243 7.10 -13.80 -8.64
C PRO A 243 6.25 -13.77 -9.92
N PRO A 244 6.84 -14.07 -11.09
CA PRO A 244 6.14 -14.00 -12.38
C PRO A 244 5.00 -15.02 -12.52
N GLU A 245 5.07 -16.13 -11.79
CA GLU A 245 4.10 -17.22 -11.81
C GLU A 245 3.93 -17.84 -10.42
N GLY A 246 2.84 -18.60 -10.23
CA GLY A 246 2.55 -19.28 -8.98
C GLY A 246 1.23 -20.06 -9.03
N VAL A 247 0.92 -20.72 -7.91
CA VAL A 247 -0.33 -21.49 -7.73
C VAL A 247 -1.38 -20.67 -6.98
N TYR A 248 -0.95 -19.84 -6.03
CA TYR A 248 -1.82 -19.07 -5.15
C TYR A 248 -1.61 -17.57 -5.38
N ARG A 249 -2.66 -16.77 -5.21
CA ARG A 249 -2.57 -15.31 -5.14
C ARG A 249 -2.49 -14.86 -3.69
N VAL A 250 -1.83 -13.72 -3.47
CA VAL A 250 -1.69 -13.14 -2.13
C VAL A 250 -3.02 -12.62 -1.60
N LEU A 251 -3.27 -12.88 -0.32
CA LEU A 251 -4.31 -12.25 0.49
C LEU A 251 -3.67 -11.46 1.63
N ARG A 252 -4.26 -10.33 2.02
CA ARG A 252 -3.75 -9.51 3.14
C ARG A 252 -4.87 -9.10 4.11
N GLY A 253 -4.49 -8.72 5.33
CA GLY A 253 -5.35 -8.03 6.30
C GLY A 253 -6.06 -8.89 7.35
N GLY A 254 -6.24 -10.19 7.12
CA GLY A 254 -7.05 -11.02 8.00
C GLY A 254 -8.55 -10.78 7.82
N ALA A 255 -9.39 -11.63 8.40
CA ALA A 255 -10.83 -11.48 8.35
C ALA A 255 -11.48 -11.53 9.73
N TRP A 256 -12.78 -11.24 9.78
CA TRP A 256 -13.59 -11.22 11.00
C TRP A 256 -13.53 -12.50 11.84
N VAL A 257 -13.23 -13.63 11.22
CA VAL A 257 -13.14 -14.94 11.88
C VAL A 257 -11.80 -15.18 12.55
N ASN A 258 -10.74 -14.48 12.12
CA ASN A 258 -9.38 -14.76 12.55
C ASN A 258 -9.03 -14.09 13.88
N ASP A 259 -8.03 -14.66 14.57
CA ASP A 259 -7.41 -14.04 15.73
C ASP A 259 -6.46 -12.91 15.32
N LYS A 260 -6.08 -12.07 16.28
CA LYS A 260 -5.28 -10.85 16.05
C LYS A 260 -3.93 -11.09 15.38
N GLU A 261 -3.39 -12.30 15.46
CA GLU A 261 -2.12 -12.69 14.84
C GLU A 261 -2.22 -12.65 13.30
N PHE A 262 -3.41 -12.87 12.75
CA PHE A 262 -3.69 -12.77 11.30
C PHE A 262 -3.90 -11.33 10.82
N LEU A 263 -4.07 -10.39 11.74
CA LEU A 263 -4.35 -8.98 11.44
C LEU A 263 -3.09 -8.10 11.50
N ARG A 264 -1.91 -8.72 11.63
CA ARG A 264 -0.64 -7.98 11.63
C ARG A 264 -0.37 -7.38 10.26
N CYS A 265 0.28 -6.21 10.22
CA CYS A 265 0.66 -5.55 8.98
C CYS A 265 1.47 -6.45 8.04
N SER A 266 2.38 -7.24 8.60
CA SER A 266 3.25 -8.16 7.84
C SER A 266 2.58 -9.47 7.46
N GLN A 267 1.38 -9.78 7.97
CA GLN A 267 0.80 -11.10 7.76
C GLN A 267 0.36 -11.28 6.30
N ARG A 268 0.72 -12.44 5.76
CA ARG A 268 0.43 -12.91 4.41
C ARG A 268 -0.51 -14.11 4.42
N GLY A 269 -1.66 -13.96 3.78
CA GLY A 269 -2.54 -15.05 3.41
C GLY A 269 -2.35 -15.44 1.94
N LYS A 270 -2.99 -16.53 1.53
CA LYS A 270 -3.00 -16.97 0.14
C LYS A 270 -4.22 -17.82 -0.15
N ASN A 271 -4.68 -17.80 -1.40
CA ASN A 271 -5.68 -18.74 -1.88
C ASN A 271 -5.55 -18.91 -3.40
N VAL A 272 -6.12 -19.97 -3.97
CA VAL A 272 -6.10 -20.21 -5.41
C VAL A 272 -6.92 -19.13 -6.13
N PRO A 273 -6.54 -18.71 -7.36
CA PRO A 273 -7.17 -17.57 -8.04
C PRO A 273 -8.69 -17.69 -8.23
N ASP A 274 -9.19 -18.90 -8.46
CA ASP A 274 -10.61 -19.22 -8.64
C ASP A 274 -11.35 -19.47 -7.32
N GLY A 275 -10.62 -19.49 -6.20
CA GLY A 275 -11.14 -19.75 -4.87
C GLY A 275 -12.08 -18.65 -4.39
N LYS A 276 -13.27 -19.03 -3.92
CA LYS A 276 -14.29 -18.11 -3.37
C LYS A 276 -14.52 -18.40 -1.90
N SER A 277 -14.65 -17.35 -1.10
CA SER A 277 -14.92 -17.48 0.33
C SER A 277 -15.73 -16.29 0.85
N HIS A 278 -16.52 -16.52 1.90
CA HIS A 278 -17.33 -15.50 2.56
C HIS A 278 -16.52 -14.59 3.51
N ILE A 279 -15.20 -14.82 3.58
CA ILE A 279 -14.24 -14.02 4.34
C ILE A 279 -13.19 -13.36 3.44
N ILE A 280 -13.36 -13.42 2.11
CA ILE A 280 -12.45 -12.84 1.13
C ILE A 280 -13.22 -11.82 0.27
N GLY A 281 -12.71 -10.60 0.24
CA GLY A 281 -13.10 -9.52 -0.65
C GLY A 281 -11.86 -8.88 -1.29
N PHE A 282 -11.92 -7.59 -1.59
CA PHE A 282 -10.80 -6.84 -2.17
C PHE A 282 -11.04 -5.34 -2.11
N ARG A 283 -9.96 -4.56 -2.32
CA ARG A 283 -10.00 -3.14 -2.63
C ARG A 283 -9.15 -2.86 -3.87
N CYS A 284 -9.39 -1.76 -4.58
CA CYS A 284 -8.62 -1.43 -5.77
C CYS A 284 -7.51 -0.39 -5.49
N ALA A 285 -6.55 -0.32 -6.41
CA ALA A 285 -5.52 0.70 -6.50
C ALA A 285 -5.49 1.32 -7.90
N LEU A 286 -4.86 2.49 -8.02
CA LEU A 286 -4.68 3.21 -9.27
C LEU A 286 -3.28 3.85 -9.28
N SER A 287 -2.50 3.55 -10.31
CA SER A 287 -1.17 4.12 -10.48
C SER A 287 -1.27 5.62 -10.81
N VAL A 288 -0.34 6.42 -10.31
CA VAL A 288 -0.17 7.81 -10.78
C VAL A 288 0.69 7.80 -12.03
N GLU A 289 0.21 8.38 -13.12
CA GLU A 289 1.02 8.61 -14.32
C GLU A 289 2.02 9.74 -14.05
N GLU A 290 3.28 9.38 -13.79
CA GLU A 290 4.37 10.33 -13.50
C GLU A 290 4.74 11.25 -14.68
N GLN A 291 4.12 11.08 -15.86
CA GLN A 291 4.35 11.94 -17.03
C GLN A 291 3.67 13.32 -16.96
N ARG A 292 2.69 13.55 -16.06
CA ARG A 292 2.06 14.87 -15.89
C ARG A 292 2.89 15.87 -15.08
N LEU A 293 3.86 15.40 -14.29
CA LEU A 293 4.68 16.28 -13.43
C LEU A 293 5.90 16.89 -14.15
N ASN A 294 6.21 16.42 -15.36
CA ASN A 294 7.36 16.89 -16.16
C ASN A 294 6.96 17.64 -17.44
N GLN A 295 5.67 17.94 -17.64
CA GLN A 295 5.29 18.87 -18.70
C GLN A 295 5.47 20.31 -18.18
N PRO A 296 6.27 21.17 -18.85
CA PRO A 296 6.22 22.60 -18.55
C PRO A 296 4.77 23.07 -18.75
N PRO A 297 4.30 24.04 -17.94
CA PRO A 297 2.91 24.50 -18.03
C PRO A 297 2.61 24.86 -19.49
N SER A 298 1.63 24.18 -20.07
CA SER A 298 1.08 24.58 -21.36
C SER A 298 0.55 26.00 -21.19
N THR A 299 1.18 26.94 -21.89
CA THR A 299 0.82 28.35 -21.88
C THR A 299 -0.67 28.50 -22.21
N PRO A 300 -1.46 29.30 -21.45
CA PRO A 300 -2.84 29.55 -21.79
C PRO A 300 -2.98 30.16 -23.19
N SER A 301 -4.04 29.73 -23.86
CA SER A 301 -4.43 30.11 -25.21
C SER A 301 -4.96 31.55 -25.30
N ALA A 302 -4.71 32.12 -26.49
CA ALA A 302 -5.51 33.09 -27.23
C ALA A 302 -5.53 34.56 -26.78
N LEU A 303 -5.77 35.43 -27.77
CA LEU A 303 -6.08 36.85 -27.62
C LEU A 303 -4.97 37.73 -27.01
N GLU A 304 -3.88 37.99 -27.75
CA GLU A 304 -3.11 39.24 -27.60
C GLU A 304 -2.09 39.44 -28.75
N LYS A 305 -2.57 39.67 -29.99
CA LYS A 305 -1.82 40.41 -31.03
C LYS A 305 -2.74 41.25 -31.91
N ASN A 306 -3.76 41.86 -31.31
CA ASN A 306 -4.44 43.02 -31.89
C ASN A 306 -4.07 44.25 -31.08
N LEU A 307 -2.87 44.79 -31.28
CA LEU A 307 -2.51 46.19 -31.01
C LEU A 307 -1.06 46.46 -31.44
N THR A 308 -0.82 46.46 -32.75
CA THR A 308 0.09 47.43 -33.39
C THR A 308 -0.54 47.80 -34.73
N ALA A 309 -1.42 48.81 -34.70
CA ALA A 309 -1.80 49.54 -35.88
C ALA A 309 -0.69 50.54 -36.26
N GLY A 310 -0.43 50.69 -37.56
CA GLY A 310 -0.05 51.99 -38.11
C GLY A 310 1.07 52.02 -39.15
N THR A 311 0.70 52.48 -40.36
CA THR A 311 1.50 53.09 -41.44
C THR A 311 2.33 52.14 -42.34
N ALA A 312 2.30 52.16 -43.68
CA ALA A 312 1.79 53.12 -44.66
C ALA A 312 1.51 52.47 -46.05
N HIS A 313 0.71 53.18 -46.87
CA HIS A 313 0.63 53.30 -48.35
C HIS A 313 1.60 52.46 -49.24
N THR A 314 1.23 51.92 -50.43
CA THR A 314 0.47 52.47 -51.59
C THR A 314 -0.09 51.37 -52.52
N PRO A 315 -1.05 51.68 -53.42
CA PRO A 315 -1.64 50.76 -54.40
C PRO A 315 -0.98 50.83 -55.80
N ASN A 316 -1.00 49.73 -56.56
CA ASN A 316 -0.85 49.72 -58.03
C ASN A 316 -1.45 48.41 -58.60
N GLU A 317 -2.68 48.45 -59.11
CA GLU A 317 -3.05 48.47 -60.53
C GLU A 317 -2.68 47.25 -61.41
N ARG A 318 -3.76 46.54 -61.82
CA ARG A 318 -4.13 46.06 -63.17
C ARG A 318 -3.43 44.85 -63.83
N SER A 319 -4.32 43.94 -64.27
CA SER A 319 -4.34 43.16 -65.54
C SER A 319 -3.20 42.16 -65.74
N ARG A 320 -3.42 40.87 -65.97
CA ARG A 320 -4.35 40.14 -66.84
C ARG A 320 -4.50 38.72 -66.33
#